data_AF-A0A660U3Z7-F1
#
_entry.id   AF-A0A660U3Z7-F1
#
_cell.length_a   1.000
_cell.length_b   1.000
_cell.length_c   1.000
_cell.angle_alpha   90.00
_cell.angle_beta   90.00
_cell.angle_gamma   90.00
#
_symmetry.space_group_name_H-M   'P 1'
#
loop_
_entity.id
_entity.type
_entity.pdbx_description
1 polymer ?
#
loop_
_entity_poly.entity_id
_entity_poly.type
_entity_poly.pdbx_seq_one_letter_code
_entity_poly.pdbx_strand_id
1 'polypeptide(L)'
;MEEYRRLMQYQGESLQKKIITTAVKNSHGTKRNYYIAFLASMAIMFSIAEHMIPKPLPWMRIGLANAVTLFSFGMLSPIEVLYMILARVFATSFIIGSFLSVTFYLSISGAVASFVVMFLLYRYLQKYFSLVGISLAGAITSNLVQLTVVNSFFIKGILSLYFVPIVMFFAIFGGTITGLLARFLSENL
;
A
#
# COMPACT_ATOMS: atom_id res chain seq x y z
N MET A 1 -19.60 29.74 -20.58
CA MET A 1 -18.70 29.03 -21.51
C MET A 1 -17.62 28.21 -20.79
N GLU A 2 -16.93 28.75 -19.78
CA GLU A 2 -15.94 27.99 -19.00
C GLU A 2 -16.53 26.82 -18.19
N GLU A 3 -17.70 27.02 -17.57
CA GLU A 3 -18.36 25.99 -16.76
C GLU A 3 -18.80 24.77 -17.59
N TYR A 4 -19.31 25.01 -18.79
CA TYR A 4 -19.68 23.94 -19.74
C TYR A 4 -18.44 23.17 -20.25
N ARG A 5 -17.30 23.87 -20.41
CA ARG A 5 -16.02 23.26 -20.79
C ARG A 5 -15.47 22.38 -19.66
N ARG A 6 -15.61 22.81 -18.39
CA ARG A 6 -15.29 22.01 -17.20
C ARG A 6 -16.18 20.78 -17.05
N LEU A 7 -17.49 20.91 -17.29
CA LEU A 7 -18.43 19.78 -17.23
C LEU A 7 -18.13 18.73 -18.31
N MET A 8 -17.81 19.16 -19.54
CA MET A 8 -17.41 18.25 -20.62
C MET A 8 -16.06 17.55 -20.33
N GLN A 9 -15.08 18.26 -19.75
CA GLN A 9 -13.80 17.67 -19.32
C GLN A 9 -13.99 16.65 -18.18
N TYR A 10 -14.78 17.02 -17.17
CA TYR A 10 -15.05 16.18 -15.99
C TYR A 10 -15.83 14.91 -16.37
N GLN A 11 -16.80 15.06 -17.27
CA GLN A 11 -17.56 13.92 -17.78
C GLN A 11 -16.69 13.00 -18.64
N GLY A 12 -15.78 13.55 -19.45
CA GLY A 12 -14.78 12.80 -20.22
C GLY A 12 -13.81 11.99 -19.35
N GLU A 13 -13.23 12.60 -18.30
CA GLU A 13 -12.34 11.92 -17.35
C GLU A 13 -13.06 10.80 -16.59
N SER A 14 -14.29 11.05 -16.12
CA SER A 14 -15.06 10.03 -15.40
C SER A 14 -15.40 8.82 -16.27
N LEU A 15 -15.63 9.03 -17.56
CA LEU A 15 -15.90 7.98 -18.53
C LEU A 15 -14.62 7.19 -18.84
N GLN A 16 -13.50 7.87 -19.07
CA GLN A 16 -12.20 7.23 -19.33
C GLN A 16 -11.76 6.34 -18.17
N LYS A 17 -11.89 6.79 -16.91
CA LYS A 17 -11.60 5.97 -15.73
C LYS A 17 -12.39 4.69 -15.67
N LYS A 18 -13.69 4.79 -15.98
CA LYS A 18 -14.59 3.63 -15.96
C LYS A 18 -14.22 2.65 -17.08
N ILE A 19 -13.84 3.15 -18.26
CA ILE A 19 -13.37 2.34 -19.38
C ILE A 19 -12.05 1.64 -19.04
N ILE A 20 -11.04 2.37 -18.54
CA ILE A 20 -9.72 1.81 -18.19
C ILE A 20 -9.90 0.73 -17.11
N THR A 21 -10.61 1.04 -16.03
CA THR A 21 -10.81 0.10 -14.92
C THR A 21 -11.55 -1.16 -15.39
N THR A 22 -12.57 -1.01 -16.25
CA THR A 22 -13.31 -2.15 -16.82
C THR A 22 -12.44 -2.96 -17.77
N ALA A 23 -11.61 -2.31 -18.58
CA ALA A 23 -10.68 -2.96 -19.49
C ALA A 23 -9.61 -3.76 -18.73
N VAL A 24 -9.06 -3.20 -17.64
CA VAL A 24 -8.11 -3.92 -16.78
C VAL A 24 -8.80 -5.12 -16.13
N LYS A 25 -10.00 -4.95 -15.60
CA LYS A 25 -10.76 -6.02 -14.92
C LYS A 25 -11.15 -7.17 -15.86
N ASN A 26 -11.42 -6.88 -17.12
CA ASN A 26 -11.74 -7.87 -18.16
C ASN A 26 -10.50 -8.37 -18.92
N SER A 27 -9.29 -7.93 -18.56
CA SER A 27 -8.07 -8.40 -19.22
C SER A 27 -7.71 -9.82 -18.78
N HIS A 28 -7.29 -10.65 -19.74
CA HIS A 28 -6.88 -12.03 -19.52
C HIS A 28 -5.51 -12.30 -20.16
N GLY A 29 -4.84 -13.37 -19.70
CA GLY A 29 -3.54 -13.80 -20.22
C GLY A 29 -2.44 -12.75 -20.04
N THR A 30 -1.64 -12.53 -21.08
CA THR A 30 -0.45 -11.66 -21.05
C THR A 30 -0.75 -10.22 -20.64
N LYS A 31 -1.90 -9.67 -21.05
CA LYS A 31 -2.29 -8.29 -20.69
C LYS A 31 -2.53 -8.15 -19.18
N ARG A 32 -3.13 -9.17 -18.54
CA ARG A 32 -3.36 -9.17 -17.09
C ARG A 32 -2.04 -9.20 -16.32
N ASN A 33 -1.11 -10.06 -16.75
CA ASN A 33 0.22 -10.16 -16.15
C ASN A 33 0.99 -8.84 -16.26
N TYR A 34 0.85 -8.12 -17.37
CA TYR A 34 1.45 -6.80 -17.52
C TYR A 34 0.96 -5.81 -16.46
N TYR A 35 -0.35 -5.72 -16.21
CA TYR A 35 -0.90 -4.83 -15.18
C TYR A 35 -0.43 -5.22 -13.77
N ILE A 36 -0.38 -6.52 -13.46
CA ILE A 36 0.13 -7.01 -12.17
C ILE A 36 1.61 -6.64 -12.02
N ALA A 37 2.42 -6.87 -13.05
CA ALA A 37 3.85 -6.55 -13.05
C ALA A 37 4.11 -5.05 -12.94
N PHE A 38 3.30 -4.22 -13.61
CA PHE A 38 3.37 -2.77 -13.53
C PHE A 38 3.03 -2.24 -12.13
N LEU A 39 1.95 -2.74 -11.52
CA LEU A 39 1.60 -2.36 -10.15
C LEU A 39 2.62 -2.88 -9.14
N ALA A 40 3.18 -4.08 -9.37
CA ALA A 40 4.25 -4.63 -8.54
C ALA A 40 5.52 -3.78 -8.63
N SER A 41 5.93 -3.34 -9.82
CA SER A 41 7.12 -2.51 -10.01
C SER A 41 6.96 -1.14 -9.35
N MET A 42 5.78 -0.52 -9.46
CA MET A 42 5.46 0.69 -8.70
C MET A 42 5.59 0.45 -7.19
N ALA A 43 5.00 -0.63 -6.67
CA ALA A 43 5.09 -0.96 -5.26
C ALA A 43 6.53 -1.21 -4.79
N ILE A 44 7.37 -1.80 -5.64
CA ILE A 44 8.81 -1.98 -5.38
C ILE A 44 9.52 -0.63 -5.35
N MET A 45 9.30 0.26 -6.33
CA MET A 45 9.92 1.58 -6.36
C MET A 45 9.57 2.39 -5.10
N PHE A 46 8.30 2.42 -4.71
CA PHE A 46 7.89 3.10 -3.47
C PHE A 46 8.49 2.44 -2.23
N SER A 47 8.59 1.11 -2.21
CA SER A 47 9.24 0.41 -1.09
C SER A 47 10.71 0.80 -0.99
N ILE A 48 11.46 0.83 -2.09
CA ILE A 48 12.88 1.22 -2.11
C ILE A 48 13.04 2.69 -1.69
N ALA A 49 12.26 3.59 -2.27
CA ALA A 49 12.27 5.01 -1.93
C ALA A 49 12.05 5.22 -0.42
N GLU A 50 11.12 4.47 0.17
CA GLU A 50 10.85 4.49 1.60
C GLU A 50 12.02 4.00 2.46
N HIS A 51 12.86 3.08 1.96
CA HIS A 51 14.07 2.66 2.67
C HIS A 51 15.22 3.68 2.56
N MET A 52 15.21 4.57 1.55
CA MET A 52 16.22 5.63 1.41
C MET A 52 15.96 6.82 2.33
N ILE A 53 14.72 6.98 2.83
CA ILE A 53 14.38 8.06 3.76
C ILE A 53 14.99 7.74 5.14
N PRO A 54 15.84 8.61 5.70
CA PRO A 54 16.37 8.41 7.04
C PRO A 54 15.22 8.42 8.04
N LYS A 55 15.12 7.35 8.81
CA LYS A 55 14.00 7.08 9.70
C LYS A 55 14.50 6.77 11.11
N PRO A 56 13.76 7.18 12.15
CA PRO A 56 14.17 6.99 13.54
C PRO A 56 14.35 5.52 13.90
N LEU A 57 13.65 4.61 13.21
CA LEU A 57 13.74 3.17 13.39
C LEU A 57 13.97 2.49 12.04
N PRO A 58 15.00 1.65 11.89
CA PRO A 58 15.38 1.08 10.59
C PRO A 58 14.32 0.15 10.00
N TRP A 59 13.50 -0.50 10.83
CA TRP A 59 12.39 -1.35 10.40
C TRP A 59 11.07 -0.60 10.18
N MET A 60 10.93 0.64 10.63
CA MET A 60 9.67 1.39 10.52
C MET A 60 9.33 1.69 9.06
N ARG A 61 8.04 1.66 8.75
CA ARG A 61 7.52 1.97 7.42
C ARG A 61 6.53 3.13 7.46
N ILE A 62 6.73 4.11 6.58
CA ILE A 62 5.84 5.23 6.33
C ILE A 62 4.55 4.73 5.67
N GLY A 63 4.63 3.65 4.88
CA GLY A 63 3.46 3.03 4.25
C GLY A 63 3.23 3.43 2.79
N LEU A 64 4.25 3.98 2.11
CA LEU A 64 4.17 4.36 0.68
C LEU A 64 3.84 3.15 -0.19
N ALA A 65 4.47 2.02 0.09
CA ALA A 65 4.17 0.78 -0.60
C ALA A 65 2.70 0.34 -0.40
N ASN A 66 2.14 0.52 0.80
CA ASN A 66 0.77 0.11 1.11
C ASN A 66 -0.28 0.97 0.39
N ALA A 67 0.07 2.20 -0.01
CA ALA A 67 -0.76 3.03 -0.89
C ALA A 67 -1.02 2.33 -2.23
N VAL A 68 0.02 1.77 -2.83
CA VAL A 68 -0.07 1.02 -4.09
C VAL A 68 -0.91 -0.24 -3.90
N THR A 69 -0.76 -0.92 -2.76
CA THR A 69 -1.64 -2.04 -2.39
C THR A 69 -3.11 -1.65 -2.36
N LEU A 70 -3.44 -0.51 -1.76
CA LEU A 70 -4.80 -0.02 -1.74
C LEU A 70 -5.33 0.29 -3.14
N PHE A 71 -4.54 1.02 -3.93
CA PHE A 71 -4.88 1.34 -5.31
C PHE A 71 -5.14 0.08 -6.15
N SER A 72 -4.32 -0.95 -5.96
CA SER A 72 -4.46 -2.23 -6.65
C SER A 72 -5.78 -2.95 -6.36
N PHE A 73 -6.42 -2.76 -5.19
CA PHE A 73 -7.75 -3.35 -4.94
C PHE A 73 -8.86 -2.77 -5.83
N GLY A 74 -8.65 -1.60 -6.45
CA GLY A 74 -9.57 -1.02 -7.43
C GLY A 74 -9.52 -1.72 -8.79
N MET A 75 -8.39 -2.33 -9.16
CA MET A 75 -8.12 -2.83 -10.52
C MET A 75 -7.87 -4.35 -10.59
N LEU A 76 -7.34 -4.92 -9.51
CA LEU A 76 -6.94 -6.32 -9.39
C LEU A 76 -7.87 -7.09 -8.45
N SER A 77 -7.90 -8.41 -8.62
CA SER A 77 -8.54 -9.31 -7.67
C SER A 77 -7.68 -9.45 -6.39
N PRO A 78 -8.27 -9.78 -5.23
CA PRO A 78 -7.53 -9.90 -3.98
C PRO A 78 -6.35 -10.89 -4.06
N ILE A 79 -6.50 -11.98 -4.81
CA ILE A 79 -5.42 -12.97 -5.04
C ILE A 79 -4.25 -12.33 -5.78
N GLU A 80 -4.51 -11.53 -6.81
CA GLU A 80 -3.45 -10.87 -7.59
C GLU A 80 -2.77 -9.76 -6.80
N VAL A 81 -3.52 -9.05 -5.96
CA VAL A 81 -2.95 -8.09 -5.01
C VAL A 81 -2.01 -8.80 -4.03
N LEU A 82 -2.39 -9.98 -3.53
CA LEU A 82 -1.52 -10.78 -2.67
C LEU A 82 -0.23 -11.20 -3.40
N TYR A 83 -0.32 -11.68 -4.64
CA TYR A 83 0.86 -12.00 -5.46
C TYR A 83 1.77 -10.79 -5.64
N MET A 84 1.20 -9.63 -5.95
CA MET A 84 1.93 -8.36 -6.09
C MET A 84 2.64 -7.98 -4.78
N ILE A 85 1.99 -8.16 -3.62
CA ILE A 85 2.58 -7.88 -2.30
C ILE A 85 3.73 -8.83 -1.98
N LEU A 86 3.58 -10.12 -2.29
CA LEU A 86 4.66 -11.08 -2.09
C LEU A 86 5.84 -10.72 -3.01
N ALA A 87 5.57 -10.54 -4.30
CA ALA A 87 6.58 -10.17 -5.29
C ALA A 87 7.37 -8.93 -4.86
N ARG A 88 6.71 -7.86 -4.41
CA ARG A 88 7.42 -6.66 -3.95
C ARG A 88 8.28 -6.91 -2.71
N VAL A 89 7.82 -7.74 -1.75
CA VAL A 89 8.56 -7.99 -0.51
C VAL A 89 9.81 -8.80 -0.80
N PHE A 90 9.70 -9.84 -1.63
CA PHE A 90 10.85 -10.61 -2.09
C PHE A 90 11.82 -9.74 -2.89
N ALA A 91 11.34 -9.06 -3.94
CA ALA A 91 12.19 -8.22 -4.80
C ALA A 91 12.91 -7.12 -4.01
N THR A 92 12.18 -6.38 -3.16
CA THR A 92 12.77 -5.31 -2.34
C THR A 92 13.82 -5.86 -1.38
N SER A 93 13.58 -7.02 -0.77
CA SER A 93 14.53 -7.61 0.18
C SER A 93 15.78 -8.16 -0.51
N PHE A 94 15.66 -8.65 -1.75
CA PHE A 94 16.81 -8.99 -2.58
C PHE A 94 17.63 -7.75 -2.96
N ILE A 95 16.97 -6.68 -3.42
CA ILE A 95 17.63 -5.44 -3.86
C ILE A 95 18.37 -4.75 -2.70
N ILE A 96 17.74 -4.71 -1.52
CA ILE A 96 18.34 -4.10 -0.32
C ILE A 96 19.40 -5.02 0.31
N GLY A 97 19.45 -6.31 -0.06
CA GLY A 97 20.36 -7.28 0.55
C GLY A 97 19.92 -7.74 1.94
N SER A 98 18.63 -7.60 2.26
CA SER A 98 18.05 -7.97 3.56
C SER A 98 17.26 -9.28 3.51
N PHE A 99 17.45 -10.09 2.47
CA PHE A 99 16.78 -11.37 2.29
C PHE A 99 17.07 -12.31 3.47
N LEU A 100 16.03 -12.96 4.01
CA LEU A 100 16.07 -13.82 5.21
C LEU A 100 16.55 -13.16 6.51
N SER A 101 16.78 -11.85 6.52
CA SER A 101 17.10 -11.11 7.73
C SER A 101 15.84 -10.80 8.55
N VAL A 102 16.03 -10.26 9.76
CA VAL A 102 14.94 -9.77 10.62
C VAL A 102 13.99 -8.86 9.84
N THR A 103 14.51 -7.93 9.04
CA THR A 103 13.68 -6.97 8.30
C THR A 103 12.81 -7.63 7.21
N PHE A 104 13.23 -8.78 6.65
CA PHE A 104 12.41 -9.56 5.74
C PHE A 104 11.17 -10.12 6.45
N TYR A 105 11.35 -10.75 7.62
CA TYR A 105 10.25 -11.29 8.42
C TYR A 105 9.28 -10.20 8.89
N LEU A 106 9.80 -9.03 9.24
CA LEU A 106 8.98 -7.86 9.57
C LEU A 106 8.23 -7.30 8.35
N SER A 107 8.87 -7.27 7.19
CA SER A 107 8.26 -6.81 5.95
C SER A 107 7.12 -7.71 5.52
N ILE A 108 7.31 -9.03 5.52
CA ILE A 108 6.28 -9.97 5.07
C ILE A 108 5.10 -10.03 6.05
N SER A 109 5.35 -10.10 7.36
CA SER A 109 4.28 -10.12 8.37
C SER A 109 3.46 -8.83 8.35
N GLY A 110 4.12 -7.67 8.33
CA GLY A 110 3.45 -6.37 8.25
C GLY A 110 2.66 -6.20 6.95
N ALA A 111 3.21 -6.63 5.82
CA ALA A 111 2.53 -6.51 4.53
C ALA A 111 1.31 -7.42 4.40
N VAL A 112 1.40 -8.68 4.87
CA VAL A 112 0.27 -9.62 4.85
C VAL A 112 -0.82 -9.18 5.82
N ALA A 113 -0.47 -8.74 7.03
CA ALA A 113 -1.47 -8.27 7.99
C ALA A 113 -2.17 -6.99 7.51
N SER A 114 -1.42 -6.03 6.96
CA SER A 114 -2.01 -4.83 6.34
C SER A 114 -2.93 -5.20 5.18
N PHE A 115 -2.55 -6.17 4.34
CA PHE A 115 -3.40 -6.65 3.25
C PHE A 115 -4.73 -7.18 3.76
N VAL A 116 -4.71 -8.03 4.80
CA VAL A 116 -5.93 -8.60 5.38
C VAL A 116 -6.84 -7.50 5.92
N VAL A 117 -6.30 -6.55 6.69
CA VAL A 117 -7.10 -5.43 7.24
C VAL A 117 -7.66 -4.56 6.12
N MET A 118 -6.83 -4.16 5.16
CA MET A 118 -7.27 -3.37 4.02
C MET A 118 -8.33 -4.10 3.19
N PHE A 119 -8.16 -5.40 2.96
CA PHE A 119 -9.13 -6.23 2.23
C PHE A 119 -10.48 -6.29 2.94
N LEU A 120 -10.49 -6.50 4.27
CA LEU A 120 -11.72 -6.53 5.06
C LEU A 120 -12.42 -5.17 5.05
N LEU A 121 -11.68 -4.07 5.27
CA LEU A 121 -12.23 -2.72 5.22
C LEU A 121 -12.76 -2.37 3.84
N TYR A 122 -12.02 -2.70 2.78
CA TYR A 122 -12.43 -2.45 1.41
C TYR A 122 -13.66 -3.28 1.02
N ARG A 123 -13.74 -4.55 1.45
CA ARG A 123 -14.88 -5.42 1.09
C ARG A 123 -16.16 -5.03 1.83
N TYR A 124 -16.07 -4.82 3.14
CA TYR A 124 -17.24 -4.69 4.02
C TYR A 124 -17.57 -3.23 4.40
N LEU A 125 -16.57 -2.35 4.45
CA LEU A 125 -16.71 -0.99 4.98
C LEU A 125 -16.38 0.13 3.98
N GLN A 126 -16.25 -0.18 2.69
CA GLN A 126 -16.09 0.80 1.60
C GLN A 126 -17.16 1.91 1.57
N LYS A 127 -18.35 1.65 2.12
CA LYS A 127 -19.41 2.66 2.24
C LYS A 127 -19.19 3.69 3.36
N TYR A 128 -18.38 3.33 4.37
CA TYR A 128 -18.17 4.14 5.58
C TYR A 128 -16.77 4.74 5.65
N PHE A 129 -15.78 4.14 4.98
CA PHE A 129 -14.40 4.59 4.98
C PHE A 129 -13.98 5.13 3.62
N SER A 130 -13.36 6.31 3.62
CA SER A 130 -12.69 6.84 2.44
C SER A 130 -11.44 6.00 2.11
N LEU A 131 -10.97 6.08 0.87
CA LEU A 131 -9.69 5.48 0.45
C LEU A 131 -8.54 5.89 1.39
N VAL A 132 -8.53 7.14 1.84
CA VAL A 132 -7.54 7.65 2.81
C VAL A 132 -7.62 6.89 4.14
N GLY A 133 -8.82 6.63 4.66
CA GLY A 133 -9.03 5.89 5.90
C GLY A 133 -8.58 4.43 5.82
N ILE A 134 -8.82 3.76 4.69
CA ILE A 134 -8.36 2.38 4.48
C ILE A 134 -6.83 2.32 4.38
N SER A 135 -6.21 3.30 3.71
CA SER A 135 -4.75 3.43 3.63
C SER A 135 -4.14 3.62 5.01
N LEU A 136 -4.71 4.54 5.79
CA LEU A 136 -4.31 4.84 7.16
C LEU A 136 -4.38 3.59 8.05
N ALA A 137 -5.49 2.84 7.99
CA ALA A 137 -5.67 1.62 8.76
C ALA A 137 -4.62 0.56 8.42
N GLY A 138 -4.29 0.37 7.14
CA GLY A 138 -3.24 -0.57 6.76
C GLY A 138 -1.83 -0.10 7.14
N ALA A 139 -1.52 1.20 7.01
CA ALA A 139 -0.24 1.77 7.48
C ALA A 139 -0.05 1.55 8.98
N ILE A 140 -1.07 1.84 9.80
CA ILE A 140 -1.07 1.58 11.25
C ILE A 140 -0.90 0.09 11.52
N THR A 141 -1.69 -0.77 10.86
CA THR A 141 -1.63 -2.23 11.05
C THR A 141 -0.24 -2.79 10.75
N SER A 142 0.37 -2.43 9.62
CA SER A 142 1.70 -2.95 9.26
C SER A 142 2.75 -2.58 10.29
N ASN A 143 2.71 -1.35 10.80
CA ASN A 143 3.67 -0.86 11.77
C ASN A 143 3.47 -1.51 13.16
N LEU A 144 2.22 -1.68 13.60
CA LEU A 144 1.90 -2.39 14.84
C LEU A 144 2.33 -3.85 14.80
N VAL A 145 2.10 -4.53 13.68
CA VAL A 145 2.51 -5.94 13.50
C VAL A 145 4.03 -6.05 13.49
N GLN A 146 4.74 -5.16 12.80
CA GLN A 146 6.20 -5.13 12.83
C GLN A 146 6.74 -4.94 14.25
N LEU A 147 6.19 -4.00 15.01
CA LEU A 147 6.58 -3.75 16.39
C LEU A 147 6.32 -4.97 17.29
N THR A 148 5.17 -5.62 17.10
CA THR A 148 4.78 -6.83 17.85
C THR A 148 5.68 -8.03 17.53
N VAL A 149 6.01 -8.24 16.24
CA VAL A 149 6.87 -9.34 15.78
C VAL A 149 8.31 -9.10 16.24
N VAL A 150 8.85 -7.88 16.13
CA VAL A 150 10.17 -7.52 16.68
C VAL A 150 10.24 -7.84 18.17
N ASN A 151 9.23 -7.41 18.94
CA ASN A 151 9.22 -7.58 20.38
C ASN A 151 9.18 -9.07 20.77
N SER A 152 8.33 -9.85 20.10
CA SER A 152 8.07 -11.24 20.45
C SER A 152 9.21 -12.19 20.03
N PHE A 153 9.80 -11.98 18.85
CA PHE A 153 10.76 -12.92 18.27
C PHE A 153 12.23 -12.50 18.42
N PHE A 154 12.55 -11.20 18.50
CA PHE A 154 13.93 -10.73 18.37
C PHE A 154 14.46 -10.01 19.61
N ILE A 155 13.71 -9.06 20.19
CA ILE A 155 14.25 -8.15 21.21
C ILE A 155 13.86 -8.55 22.65
N LYS A 156 12.84 -9.40 22.86
CA LYS A 156 12.38 -9.88 24.19
C LYS A 156 12.47 -8.80 25.28
N GLY A 157 11.86 -7.62 25.06
CA GLY A 157 11.99 -6.50 26.00
C GLY A 157 10.90 -5.45 25.87
N ILE A 158 10.34 -5.03 27.02
CA ILE A 158 9.23 -4.05 27.12
C ILE A 158 9.56 -2.68 26.45
N LEU A 159 10.84 -2.39 26.20
CA LEU A 159 11.33 -1.16 25.56
C LEU A 159 10.69 -0.90 24.18
N SER A 160 10.32 -1.95 23.45
CA SER A 160 9.65 -1.82 22.15
C SER A 160 8.33 -1.04 22.23
N LEU A 161 7.59 -1.19 23.34
CA LEU A 161 6.29 -0.55 23.54
C LEU A 161 6.40 0.98 23.75
N TYR A 162 7.56 1.49 24.20
CA TYR A 162 7.79 2.93 24.29
C TYR A 162 7.86 3.61 22.92
N PHE A 163 8.14 2.87 21.85
CA PHE A 163 8.17 3.39 20.48
C PHE A 163 6.79 3.37 19.82
N VAL A 164 5.75 2.80 20.43
CA VAL A 164 4.37 2.82 19.87
C VAL A 164 3.89 4.22 19.51
N PRO A 165 3.96 5.25 20.38
CA PRO A 165 3.50 6.59 20.03
C PRO A 165 4.27 7.20 18.85
N ILE A 166 5.60 7.00 18.77
CA ILE A 166 6.40 7.53 17.66
C ILE A 166 6.02 6.84 16.35
N VAL A 167 5.88 5.52 16.38
CA VAL A 167 5.54 4.70 15.21
C VAL A 167 4.13 5.01 14.71
N MET A 168 3.16 5.21 15.62
CA MET A 168 1.82 5.64 15.24
C MET A 168 1.82 7.03 14.60
N PHE A 169 2.59 7.98 15.13
CA PHE A 169 2.68 9.33 14.55
C PHE A 169 3.16 9.29 13.10
N PHE A 170 4.24 8.53 12.82
CA PHE A 170 4.75 8.35 11.47
C PHE A 170 3.81 7.54 10.58
N ALA A 171 3.14 6.52 11.11
CA ALA A 171 2.14 5.75 10.37
C ALA A 171 0.93 6.61 9.97
N ILE A 172 0.53 7.55 10.83
CA ILE A 172 -0.56 8.49 10.53
C ILE A 172 -0.12 9.46 9.44
N PHE A 173 1.04 10.09 9.60
CA PHE A 173 1.56 11.04 8.64
C PHE A 173 1.84 10.41 7.27
N GLY A 174 2.45 9.23 7.27
CA GLY A 174 2.67 8.44 6.08
C GLY A 174 1.36 7.95 5.45
N GLY A 175 0.43 7.45 6.26
CA GLY A 175 -0.89 6.98 5.85
C GLY A 175 -1.76 8.08 5.23
N THR A 176 -1.69 9.31 5.74
CA THR A 176 -2.42 10.46 5.17
C THR A 176 -1.81 10.91 3.86
N ILE A 177 -0.49 11.11 3.77
CA ILE A 177 0.21 11.48 2.53
C ILE A 177 -0.07 10.45 1.43
N THR A 178 0.03 9.17 1.78
CA THR A 178 -0.21 8.07 0.85
C THR A 178 -1.67 7.95 0.44
N GLY A 179 -2.61 8.15 1.37
CA GLY A 179 -4.03 8.19 1.05
C GLY A 179 -4.37 9.36 0.13
N LEU A 180 -3.77 10.53 0.35
CA LEU A 180 -3.88 11.70 -0.54
C LEU A 180 -3.29 11.41 -1.92
N LEU A 181 -2.13 10.78 -2.00
CA LEU A 181 -1.53 10.32 -3.27
C LEU A 181 -2.41 9.30 -3.98
N ALA A 182 -2.95 8.31 -3.27
CA ALA A 182 -3.85 7.31 -3.85
C ALA A 182 -5.14 7.95 -4.37
N ARG A 183 -5.68 8.93 -3.64
CA ARG A 183 -6.82 9.73 -4.09
C ARG A 183 -6.46 10.56 -5.32
N PHE A 184 -5.31 11.23 -5.32
CA PHE A 184 -4.83 12.02 -6.47
C PHE A 184 -4.61 11.14 -7.70
N LEU A 185 -4.01 9.97 -7.54
CA LEU A 185 -3.83 8.98 -8.62
C LEU A 185 -5.18 8.47 -9.13
N SER A 186 -6.12 8.14 -8.23
CA SER A 186 -7.49 7.78 -8.62
C SER A 186 -8.28 8.95 -9.24
N GLU A 187 -7.86 10.19 -8.99
CA GLU A 187 -8.48 11.40 -9.54
C GLU A 187 -7.87 11.80 -10.90
N ASN A 188 -6.61 11.44 -11.20
CA ASN A 188 -5.89 11.88 -12.41
C ASN A 188 -5.48 10.75 -13.39
N LEU A 189 -5.67 9.47 -13.05
CA LEU A 189 -5.66 8.33 -13.99
C LEU A 189 -7.08 7.89 -14.29
#